data_AF-A0A8A7KEM9-F1
#
_entry.id   AF-A0A8A7KEM9-F1
#
_cell.length_a   1.000
_cell.length_b   1.000
_cell.length_c   1.000
_cell.angle_alpha   90.00
_cell.angle_beta   90.00
_cell.angle_gamma   90.00
#
_symmetry.space_group_name_H-M   'P 1'
#
loop_
_entity.id
_entity.type
_entity.pdbx_description
1 polymer ?
#
loop_
_entity_poly.entity_id
_entity_poly.type
_entity_poly.pdbx_seq_one_letter_code
_entity_poly.pdbx_strand_id
1 'polypeptide(L)'
;MSFKNLFLIAFLFIIVFYSINVPVKAVENDSVYSYDKFLTSSLINVYQEYISPINYTTCPMNPSCSQYAKQCFQQMNPIIAVLKTTDRLLRCSNDLEHYKTVNINGAVRYNDLPIKSNNTYRNAKIQIARIDFNSDYKQNDNKTVDGKTETGIIKSANEKLLFDFAKELELNHEYDKAIIEYKRLLSYYPNSKYRSRALISIFSINFLTRNYMAVITWGNKIINSNDIKIVNEVDLKYYMAVAFINLENFKMAREKLFDIIPDIQDTDYRSKVNIIIGTTYVYEEQWAKAIDYFDLVNNNSIYYKTANHFKELANNGKGISYKSPKLAAFLGVIPGMGYLYDGYKKTALSSLIVNGLLYMGASKAFENDNDALGILLAAFNFGFYAGNIYGSYETARNVNEDIKGKYMSKFNIVLNKINY
;
A
#
# COMPACT_ATOMS: atom_id res chain seq x y z
N MET A 1 32.00 34.47 10.34
CA MET A 1 31.33 33.32 10.96
C MET A 1 32.35 32.63 11.86
N SER A 2 32.12 32.52 13.18
CA SER A 2 33.14 31.97 14.09
C SER A 2 33.30 30.45 13.88
N PHE A 3 34.49 29.91 14.16
CA PHE A 3 34.79 28.48 14.05
C PHE A 3 33.82 27.61 14.89
N LYS A 4 33.36 28.13 16.03
CA LYS A 4 32.33 27.50 16.88
C LYS A 4 30.99 27.33 16.14
N ASN A 5 30.58 28.32 15.36
CA ASN A 5 29.31 28.25 14.62
C ASN A 5 29.39 27.24 13.47
N LEU A 6 30.56 27.11 12.84
CA LEU A 6 30.79 26.10 11.80
C LEU A 6 30.76 24.67 12.38
N PHE A 7 31.35 24.48 13.56
CA PHE A 7 31.35 23.19 14.26
C PHE A 7 29.96 22.79 14.74
N LEU A 8 29.17 23.75 15.27
CA LEU A 8 27.79 23.49 15.70
C LEU A 8 26.89 23.10 14.52
N ILE A 9 27.04 23.78 13.37
CA ILE A 9 26.30 23.45 12.15
C ILE A 9 26.72 22.06 11.65
N ALA A 10 28.02 21.76 11.61
CA ALA A 10 28.51 20.43 11.22
C ALA A 10 28.00 19.33 12.17
N PHE A 11 27.96 19.58 13.48
CA PHE A 11 27.47 18.65 14.49
C PHE A 11 25.97 18.40 14.37
N LEU A 12 25.17 19.45 14.18
CA LEU A 12 23.74 19.34 13.88
C LEU A 12 23.49 18.61 12.56
N PHE A 13 24.33 18.87 11.56
CA PHE A 13 24.27 18.16 10.28
C PHE A 13 24.56 16.66 10.46
N ILE A 14 25.55 16.30 11.28
CA ILE A 14 25.85 14.91 11.63
C ILE A 14 24.67 14.26 12.37
N ILE A 15 24.03 14.95 13.33
CA ILE A 15 22.87 14.40 14.06
C ILE A 15 21.68 14.17 13.12
N VAL A 16 21.36 15.14 12.27
CA VAL A 16 20.27 15.02 11.29
C VAL A 16 20.59 13.91 10.28
N PHE A 17 21.81 13.88 9.76
CA PHE A 17 22.25 12.86 8.80
C PHE A 17 22.29 11.46 9.42
N TYR A 18 22.70 11.33 10.68
CA TYR A 18 22.66 10.07 11.42
C TYR A 18 21.21 9.61 11.64
N SER A 19 20.32 10.54 12.03
CA SER A 19 18.89 10.27 12.23
C SER A 19 18.17 9.86 10.95
N ILE A 20 18.60 10.35 9.78
CA ILE A 20 18.07 9.95 8.46
C ILE A 20 18.51 8.53 8.07
N ASN A 21 19.67 8.07 8.54
CA ASN A 21 20.19 6.72 8.23
C ASN A 21 19.73 5.63 9.20
N VAL A 22 19.05 5.98 10.30
CA VAL A 22 18.43 4.98 11.16
C VAL A 22 17.21 4.41 10.43
N PRO A 23 17.19 3.12 10.05
CA PRO A 23 16.02 2.53 9.43
C PRO A 23 14.83 2.65 10.39
N VAL A 24 13.71 3.15 9.88
CA VAL A 24 12.42 3.09 10.58
C VAL A 24 12.05 1.62 10.70
N LYS A 25 12.52 0.95 11.74
CA LYS A 25 11.95 -0.34 12.14
C LYS A 25 10.55 -0.03 12.65
N ALA A 26 9.54 -0.62 12.01
CA ALA A 26 8.24 -0.75 12.63
C ALA A 26 8.48 -1.41 13.99
N VAL A 27 8.09 -0.72 15.06
CA VAL A 27 8.25 -1.20 16.42
C VAL A 27 7.43 -2.49 16.53
N GLU A 28 8.14 -3.62 16.62
CA GLU A 28 7.59 -4.84 17.19
C GLU A 28 7.10 -4.54 18.60
N ASN A 29 6.01 -5.21 18.96
CA ASN A 29 5.08 -4.99 20.07
C ASN A 29 5.67 -5.03 21.50
N ASP A 30 6.80 -4.38 21.77
CA ASP A 30 7.27 -4.19 23.13
C ASP A 30 6.74 -2.86 23.68
N SER A 31 5.56 -2.98 24.27
CA SER A 31 4.86 -1.95 25.02
C SER A 31 5.65 -1.56 26.27
N VAL A 32 6.53 -0.56 26.14
CA VAL A 32 6.80 0.38 27.22
C VAL A 32 5.99 1.63 26.89
N TYR A 33 4.97 1.92 27.68
CA TYR A 33 4.22 3.19 27.58
C TYR A 33 5.20 4.34 27.78
N SER A 34 5.65 4.94 26.69
CA SER A 34 6.59 6.06 26.75
C SER A 34 5.79 7.29 27.20
N TYR A 35 6.11 7.81 28.38
CA TYR A 35 5.41 8.94 29.02
C TYR A 35 5.31 10.17 28.08
N ASP A 36 6.32 10.33 27.22
CA ASP A 36 6.37 11.21 26.07
C ASP A 36 5.17 11.07 25.13
N LYS A 37 4.73 9.86 24.77
CA LYS A 37 3.53 9.66 23.92
C LYS A 37 2.24 10.14 24.58
N PHE A 38 2.11 9.90 25.90
CA PHE A 38 0.94 10.34 26.66
C PHE A 38 0.88 11.86 26.74
N LEU A 39 2.00 12.51 27.08
CA LEU A 39 2.10 13.96 27.16
C LEU A 39 1.84 14.63 25.82
N THR A 40 2.52 14.22 24.75
CA THR A 40 2.36 14.85 23.42
C THR A 40 0.95 14.63 22.88
N SER A 41 0.37 13.44 23.07
CA SER A 41 -1.02 13.16 22.66
C SER A 41 -1.99 14.03 23.45
N SER A 42 -1.76 14.21 24.76
CA SER A 42 -2.62 15.04 25.61
C SER A 42 -2.57 16.51 25.20
N LEU A 43 -1.39 17.06 24.95
CA LEU A 43 -1.23 18.44 24.47
C LEU A 43 -1.92 18.65 23.11
N ILE A 44 -1.77 17.70 22.19
CA ILE A 44 -2.43 17.78 20.88
C ILE A 44 -3.96 17.64 21.02
N ASN A 45 -4.45 16.79 21.92
CA ASN A 45 -5.88 16.68 22.20
C ASN A 45 -6.45 18.00 22.73
N VAL A 46 -5.76 18.64 23.68
CA VAL A 46 -6.16 19.96 24.20
C VAL A 46 -6.24 20.98 23.06
N TYR A 47 -5.24 21.02 22.18
CA TYR A 47 -5.30 21.87 20.99
C TYR A 47 -6.50 21.52 20.09
N GLN A 48 -6.74 20.24 19.80
CA GLN A 48 -7.83 19.78 18.93
C GLN A 48 -9.22 20.06 19.50
N GLU A 49 -9.39 19.96 20.82
CA GLU A 49 -10.68 20.12 21.51
C GLU A 49 -11.01 21.57 21.85
N TYR A 50 -10.01 22.38 22.23
CA TYR A 50 -10.25 23.72 22.76
C TYR A 50 -9.80 24.86 21.83
N ILE A 51 -8.79 24.66 20.99
CA ILE A 51 -8.19 25.73 20.16
C ILE A 51 -8.62 25.59 18.70
N SER A 52 -8.48 24.40 18.13
CA SER A 52 -8.80 24.15 16.72
C SER A 52 -10.25 24.50 16.33
N PRO A 53 -11.29 24.29 17.17
CA PRO A 53 -12.67 24.61 16.79
C PRO A 53 -12.97 26.11 16.65
N ILE A 54 -12.09 26.97 17.15
CA ILE A 54 -12.21 28.44 17.00
C ILE A 54 -12.06 28.83 15.53
N ASN A 55 -11.36 28.03 14.72
CA ASN A 55 -11.28 28.23 13.28
C ASN A 55 -12.52 27.62 12.59
N TYR A 56 -13.38 28.48 12.05
CA TYR A 56 -14.59 28.07 11.29
C TYR A 56 -14.29 27.39 9.94
N THR A 57 -13.03 27.25 9.54
CA THR A 57 -12.64 26.65 8.27
C THR A 57 -12.25 25.18 8.44
N THR A 58 -12.77 24.32 7.56
CA THR A 58 -12.39 22.91 7.57
C THR A 58 -11.04 22.72 6.87
N CYS A 59 -10.10 22.02 7.53
CA CYS A 59 -8.76 21.79 6.99
C CYS A 59 -8.82 21.00 5.66
N PRO A 60 -8.24 21.50 4.55
CA PRO A 60 -8.30 20.82 3.25
C PRO A 60 -7.50 19.51 3.21
N MET A 61 -6.65 19.27 4.21
CA MET A 61 -5.78 18.12 4.30
C MET A 61 -6.42 16.92 5.01
N ASN A 62 -6.03 15.70 4.62
CA ASN A 62 -6.36 14.46 5.30
C ASN A 62 -5.11 13.63 5.64
N PRO A 63 -4.87 13.28 6.92
CA PRO A 63 -5.43 13.93 8.10
C PRO A 63 -5.08 15.44 8.16
N SER A 64 -5.75 16.18 9.04
CA SER A 64 -5.38 17.55 9.39
C SER A 64 -3.96 17.60 9.98
N CYS A 65 -3.29 18.75 9.98
CA CYS A 65 -1.91 18.86 10.50
C CYS A 65 -1.78 18.44 11.97
N SER A 66 -2.75 18.78 12.81
CA SER A 66 -2.77 18.36 14.22
C SER A 66 -2.94 16.85 14.36
N GLN A 67 -3.83 16.24 13.56
CA GLN A 67 -4.05 14.81 13.57
C GLN A 67 -2.86 14.03 12.97
N TYR A 68 -2.21 14.58 11.93
CA TYR A 68 -0.96 14.08 11.38
C TYR A 68 0.14 14.05 12.43
N ALA A 69 0.31 15.16 13.17
CA ALA A 69 1.29 15.25 14.25
C ALA A 69 1.01 14.19 15.33
N LYS A 70 -0.26 14.07 15.76
CA LYS A 70 -0.68 13.07 16.76
C LYS A 70 -0.31 11.65 16.32
N GLN A 71 -0.60 11.29 15.07
CA GLN A 71 -0.25 9.98 14.52
C GLN A 71 1.26 9.76 14.48
N CYS A 72 2.04 10.78 14.09
CA CYS A 72 3.51 10.71 14.10
C CYS A 72 4.04 10.40 15.50
N PHE A 73 3.61 11.17 16.52
CA PHE A 73 4.07 10.98 17.90
C PHE A 73 3.62 9.64 18.49
N GLN A 74 2.48 9.09 18.07
CA GLN A 74 2.01 7.79 18.54
C GLN A 74 2.80 6.61 17.96
N GLN A 75 3.21 6.72 16.69
CA GLN A 75 3.73 5.61 15.90
C GLN A 75 5.25 5.65 15.70
N MET A 76 5.89 6.78 15.98
CA MET A 76 7.32 7.02 15.69
C MET A 76 8.03 7.57 16.92
N ASN A 77 9.37 7.59 16.87
CA ASN A 77 10.14 8.27 17.91
C ASN A 77 9.89 9.80 17.85
N PRO A 78 10.05 10.52 18.98
CA PRO A 78 9.72 11.94 19.05
C PRO A 78 10.50 12.83 18.06
N ILE A 79 11.76 12.48 17.75
CA ILE A 79 12.60 13.26 16.83
C ILE A 79 12.02 13.22 15.42
N ILE A 80 11.76 12.01 14.89
CA ILE A 80 11.15 11.83 13.57
C ILE A 80 9.75 12.44 13.53
N ALA A 81 9.00 12.34 14.63
CA ALA A 81 7.68 12.95 14.72
C ALA A 81 7.73 14.48 14.62
N VAL A 82 8.69 15.15 15.28
CA VAL A 82 8.93 16.59 15.13
C VAL A 82 9.30 16.93 13.70
N LEU A 83 10.28 16.23 13.11
CA LEU A 83 10.72 16.48 11.73
C LEU A 83 9.57 16.37 10.73
N LYS A 84 8.80 15.28 10.76
CA LYS A 84 7.62 15.10 9.91
C LYS A 84 6.55 16.15 10.15
N THR A 85 6.31 16.52 11.41
CA THR A 85 5.31 17.55 11.75
C THR A 85 5.72 18.92 11.20
N THR A 86 6.98 19.32 11.39
CA THR A 86 7.50 20.61 10.90
C THR A 86 7.56 20.69 9.38
N ASP A 87 8.01 19.62 8.70
CA ASP A 87 7.89 19.48 7.24
C ASP A 87 6.44 19.63 6.79
N ARG A 88 5.52 18.91 7.45
CA ARG A 88 4.09 18.96 7.14
C ARG A 88 3.52 20.38 7.28
N LEU A 89 3.95 21.14 8.28
CA LEU A 89 3.52 22.53 8.47
C LEU A 89 4.05 23.45 7.35
N LEU A 90 5.28 23.26 6.89
CA LEU A 90 5.84 24.02 5.76
C LEU A 90 5.12 23.71 4.43
N ARG A 91 4.69 22.46 4.25
CA ARG A 91 3.98 22.00 3.06
C ARG A 91 2.46 22.18 3.10
N CYS A 92 1.88 22.45 4.27
CA CYS A 92 0.44 22.54 4.42
C CYS A 92 -0.12 23.66 3.52
N SER A 93 -1.17 23.34 2.76
CA SER A 93 -1.81 24.27 1.82
C SER A 93 -0.91 24.76 0.67
N ASN A 94 0.29 24.19 0.53
CA ASN A 94 1.24 24.48 -0.53
C ASN A 94 1.32 23.30 -1.52
N ASP A 95 1.61 23.63 -2.79
CA ASP A 95 1.87 22.68 -3.87
C ASP A 95 0.88 21.49 -3.92
N LEU A 96 -0.43 21.80 -3.89
CA LEU A 96 -1.54 20.86 -3.78
C LEU A 96 -1.59 19.82 -4.92
N GLU A 97 -0.98 20.13 -6.06
CA GLU A 97 -0.80 19.26 -7.21
C GLU A 97 0.02 18.00 -6.92
N HIS A 98 0.83 17.98 -5.86
CA HIS A 98 1.63 16.82 -5.46
C HIS A 98 0.91 15.87 -4.49
N TYR A 99 -0.38 16.11 -4.20
CA TYR A 99 -1.16 15.26 -3.28
C TYR A 99 -2.25 14.50 -4.02
N LYS A 100 -2.42 13.23 -3.63
CA LYS A 100 -3.60 12.43 -4.04
C LYS A 100 -4.83 12.93 -3.29
N THR A 101 -5.96 13.00 -3.98
CA THR A 101 -7.23 13.40 -3.36
C THR A 101 -8.02 12.18 -2.86
N VAL A 102 -8.71 12.35 -1.74
CA VAL A 102 -9.61 11.36 -1.15
C VAL A 102 -10.94 12.02 -0.82
N ASN A 103 -12.04 11.28 -0.99
CA ASN A 103 -13.36 11.73 -0.58
C ASN A 103 -13.62 11.25 0.85
N ILE A 104 -13.69 12.20 1.79
CA ILE A 104 -14.01 11.95 3.19
C ILE A 104 -15.29 12.71 3.51
N ASN A 105 -16.36 11.97 3.82
CA ASN A 105 -17.67 12.53 4.17
C ASN A 105 -18.22 13.51 3.11
N GLY A 106 -18.06 13.21 1.83
CA GLY A 106 -18.53 14.06 0.72
C GLY A 106 -17.60 15.22 0.38
N ALA A 107 -16.52 15.46 1.15
CA ALA A 107 -15.54 16.49 0.88
C ALA A 107 -14.26 15.92 0.26
N VAL A 108 -13.78 16.56 -0.80
CA VAL A 108 -12.47 16.25 -1.39
C VAL A 108 -11.38 16.81 -0.49
N ARG A 109 -10.47 15.95 -0.03
CA ARG A 109 -9.33 16.29 0.83
C ARG A 109 -8.02 15.84 0.20
N TYR A 110 -6.92 16.55 0.49
CA TYR A 110 -5.58 16.20 0.03
C TYR A 110 -4.90 15.26 1.01
N ASN A 111 -4.61 14.04 0.56
CA ASN A 111 -4.15 12.95 1.41
C ASN A 111 -2.62 12.97 1.61
N ASP A 112 -2.18 13.02 2.86
CA ASP A 112 -0.78 12.90 3.26
C ASP A 112 -0.70 12.13 4.59
N LEU A 113 -0.50 10.82 4.50
CA LEU A 113 -0.45 9.95 5.66
C LEU A 113 0.99 9.91 6.23
N PRO A 114 1.16 9.98 7.56
CA PRO A 114 2.50 9.96 8.17
C PRO A 114 3.23 8.64 7.94
N ILE A 115 2.49 7.54 7.88
CA ILE A 115 2.95 6.25 7.39
C ILE A 115 2.23 5.97 6.07
N LYS A 116 3.01 5.94 4.99
CA LYS A 116 2.52 5.44 3.71
C LYS A 116 2.33 3.93 3.84
N SER A 117 1.13 3.44 3.56
CA SER A 117 0.97 1.99 3.40
C SER A 117 1.77 1.54 2.19
N ASN A 118 2.37 0.35 2.23
CA ASN A 118 2.97 -0.34 1.09
C ASN A 118 1.91 -0.71 0.00
N ASN A 119 0.84 0.06 -0.14
CA ASN A 119 -0.22 -0.11 -1.15
C ASN A 119 -0.15 1.05 -2.17
N THR A 120 1.05 1.53 -2.46
CA THR A 120 1.27 2.73 -3.29
C THR A 120 0.86 2.48 -4.74
N TYR A 121 0.71 1.21 -5.15
CA TYR A 121 0.30 0.77 -6.48
C TYR A 121 -1.10 0.12 -6.50
N ARG A 122 -2.09 0.69 -5.79
CA ARG A 122 -3.51 0.28 -5.92
C ARG A 122 -4.12 0.41 -7.34
N ASN A 123 -3.33 0.92 -8.30
CA ASN A 123 -3.69 1.04 -9.72
C ASN A 123 -2.90 0.10 -10.66
N ALA A 124 -2.15 -0.87 -10.12
CA ALA A 124 -1.81 -2.10 -10.85
C ALA A 124 -3.08 -2.97 -10.91
N LYS A 125 -4.10 -2.46 -11.61
CA LYS A 125 -5.41 -3.10 -11.73
C LYS A 125 -5.28 -4.31 -12.65
N ILE A 126 -4.72 -5.41 -12.13
CA ILE A 126 -5.17 -6.73 -12.54
C ILE A 126 -6.63 -6.83 -12.08
N GLN A 127 -7.52 -6.23 -12.87
CA GLN A 127 -8.96 -6.42 -12.74
C GLN A 127 -9.28 -7.76 -13.37
N ILE A 128 -9.65 -8.71 -12.52
CA ILE A 128 -10.26 -9.96 -12.97
C ILE A 128 -11.76 -9.80 -12.75
N ALA A 129 -12.53 -9.96 -13.82
CA ALA A 129 -13.97 -9.78 -13.81
C ALA A 129 -14.71 -10.91 -13.07
N ARG A 130 -14.23 -12.16 -13.15
CA ARG A 130 -14.83 -13.33 -12.48
C ARG A 130 -13.80 -14.43 -12.26
N ILE A 131 -14.01 -15.21 -11.19
CA ILE A 131 -13.40 -16.52 -11.00
C ILE A 131 -14.41 -17.54 -11.52
N ASP A 132 -14.09 -18.22 -12.62
CA ASP A 132 -14.85 -19.38 -13.08
C ASP A 132 -14.09 -20.65 -12.72
N PHE A 133 -14.37 -21.23 -11.55
CA PHE A 133 -14.02 -22.62 -11.26
C PHE A 133 -15.11 -23.53 -11.82
N ASN A 134 -15.27 -23.55 -13.14
CA ASN A 134 -16.18 -24.49 -13.80
C ASN A 134 -15.38 -25.35 -14.80
N SER A 135 -14.88 -26.48 -14.32
CA SER A 135 -14.61 -27.63 -15.19
C SER A 135 -15.52 -28.77 -14.78
N ASP A 136 -16.62 -28.92 -15.50
CA ASP A 136 -17.31 -30.18 -15.79
C ASP A 136 -17.39 -31.22 -14.66
N TYR A 137 -18.44 -31.11 -13.83
CA TYR A 137 -19.05 -32.32 -13.28
C TYR A 137 -20.51 -32.37 -13.70
N LYS A 138 -20.78 -33.12 -14.77
CA LYS A 138 -22.13 -33.63 -15.05
C LYS A 138 -22.54 -34.48 -13.87
N GLN A 139 -23.52 -33.97 -13.14
CA GLN A 139 -24.26 -34.69 -12.10
C GLN A 139 -24.93 -35.91 -12.74
N ASN A 140 -24.31 -37.08 -12.65
CA ASN A 140 -25.05 -38.34 -12.74
C ASN A 140 -25.72 -38.59 -11.39
N ASP A 141 -26.74 -37.79 -11.09
CA ASP A 141 -27.74 -38.12 -10.08
C ASP A 141 -28.63 -39.22 -10.66
N ASN A 142 -28.13 -40.45 -10.68
CA ASN A 142 -28.91 -41.67 -10.84
C ASN A 142 -28.10 -42.87 -10.36
N LYS A 143 -27.92 -42.98 -9.05
CA LYS A 143 -27.80 -44.28 -8.40
C LYS A 143 -28.65 -44.26 -7.14
N THR A 144 -29.75 -44.98 -7.24
CA THR A 144 -30.53 -45.52 -6.12
C THR A 144 -29.56 -46.09 -5.08
N VAL A 145 -29.67 -45.61 -3.85
CA VAL A 145 -28.99 -46.21 -2.69
C VAL A 145 -30.06 -46.65 -1.73
N ASP A 146 -30.46 -47.91 -1.88
CA ASP A 146 -31.06 -48.70 -0.82
C ASP A 146 -30.08 -48.77 0.36
N GLY A 147 -30.58 -48.54 1.57
CA GLY A 147 -29.87 -48.88 2.82
C GLY A 147 -29.16 -47.75 3.58
N LYS A 148 -29.76 -46.56 3.77
CA LYS A 148 -29.29 -45.57 4.76
C LYS A 148 -30.23 -45.48 5.96
N THR A 149 -29.70 -45.61 7.18
CA THR A 149 -30.41 -45.33 8.45
C THR A 149 -30.97 -43.91 8.48
N GLU A 150 -32.15 -43.68 9.07
CA GLU A 150 -32.83 -42.36 9.13
C GLU A 150 -31.90 -41.20 9.53
N THR A 151 -30.99 -41.42 10.48
CA THR A 151 -30.00 -40.42 10.92
C THR A 151 -29.05 -39.97 9.79
N GLY A 152 -28.68 -40.87 8.87
CA GLY A 152 -27.84 -40.55 7.71
C GLY A 152 -28.60 -39.78 6.62
N ILE A 153 -29.91 -40.01 6.50
CA ILE A 153 -30.78 -39.28 5.59
C ILE A 153 -30.96 -37.84 6.08
N ILE A 154 -31.27 -37.65 7.36
CA ILE A 154 -31.41 -36.32 7.99
C ILE A 154 -30.11 -35.54 7.92
N LYS A 155 -28.97 -36.18 8.22
CA LYS A 155 -27.64 -35.57 8.11
C LYS A 155 -27.35 -35.08 6.68
N SER A 156 -27.61 -35.92 5.68
CA SER A 156 -27.41 -35.56 4.27
C SER A 156 -28.35 -34.45 3.79
N ALA A 157 -29.57 -34.36 4.33
CA ALA A 157 -30.51 -33.30 4.01
C ALA A 157 -30.05 -31.95 4.59
N ASN A 158 -29.58 -31.94 5.83
CA ASN A 158 -29.08 -30.73 6.50
C ASN A 158 -27.81 -30.17 5.86
N GLU A 159 -26.87 -31.04 5.45
CA GLU A 159 -25.68 -30.65 4.70
C GLU A 159 -26.02 -29.92 3.39
N LYS A 160 -26.99 -30.46 2.64
CA LYS A 160 -27.47 -29.86 1.40
C LYS A 160 -28.15 -28.51 1.65
N LEU A 161 -29.05 -28.44 2.64
CA LEU A 161 -29.78 -27.22 2.96
C LEU A 161 -28.84 -26.07 3.35
N LEU A 162 -27.81 -26.34 4.16
CA LEU A 162 -26.80 -25.33 4.51
C LEU A 162 -26.00 -24.86 3.29
N PHE A 163 -25.61 -25.78 2.40
CA PHE A 163 -24.89 -25.41 1.18
C PHE A 163 -25.76 -24.58 0.24
N ASP A 164 -26.99 -25.02 -0.02
CA ASP A 164 -27.91 -24.35 -0.95
C ASP A 164 -28.28 -22.95 -0.42
N PHE A 165 -28.52 -22.80 0.88
CA PHE A 165 -28.77 -21.50 1.50
C PHE A 165 -27.56 -20.57 1.43
N ALA A 166 -26.35 -21.07 1.70
CA ALA A 166 -25.13 -20.29 1.53
C ALA A 166 -24.93 -19.84 0.07
N LYS A 167 -25.30 -20.69 -0.89
CA LYS A 167 -25.23 -20.37 -2.32
C LYS A 167 -26.27 -19.33 -2.74
N GLU A 168 -27.47 -19.38 -2.19
CA GLU A 168 -28.49 -18.36 -2.40
C GLU A 168 -28.01 -16.98 -1.92
N LEU A 169 -27.44 -16.93 -0.70
CA LEU A 169 -26.83 -15.70 -0.17
C LEU A 169 -25.70 -15.17 -1.05
N GLU A 170 -24.86 -16.06 -1.59
CA GLU A 170 -23.80 -15.72 -2.53
C GLU A 170 -24.36 -15.10 -3.82
N LEU A 171 -25.41 -15.71 -4.40
CA LEU A 171 -26.08 -15.21 -5.61
C LEU A 171 -26.78 -13.86 -5.37
N ASN A 172 -27.29 -13.65 -4.15
CA ASN A 172 -27.88 -12.38 -3.71
C ASN A 172 -26.82 -11.32 -3.32
N HIS A 173 -25.52 -11.61 -3.51
CA HIS A 173 -24.39 -10.73 -3.17
C HIS A 173 -24.27 -10.40 -1.66
N GLU A 174 -24.92 -11.19 -0.80
CA GLU A 174 -24.83 -11.11 0.65
C GLU A 174 -23.57 -11.85 1.16
N TYR A 175 -22.42 -11.44 0.65
CA TYR A 175 -21.15 -12.16 0.74
C TYR A 175 -20.70 -12.52 2.16
N ASP A 176 -20.84 -11.60 3.12
CA ASP A 176 -20.45 -11.85 4.50
C ASP A 176 -21.31 -12.95 5.14
N LYS A 177 -22.62 -12.94 4.85
CA LYS A 177 -23.55 -13.96 5.33
C LYS A 177 -23.28 -15.30 4.66
N ALA A 178 -23.05 -15.31 3.34
CA ALA A 178 -22.71 -16.51 2.60
C ALA A 178 -21.44 -17.19 3.15
N ILE A 179 -20.38 -16.42 3.41
CA ILE A 179 -19.14 -16.94 4.01
C ILE A 179 -19.41 -17.56 5.39
N ILE A 180 -20.25 -16.95 6.21
CA ILE A 180 -20.62 -17.49 7.53
C ILE A 180 -21.32 -18.84 7.39
N GLU A 181 -22.27 -18.97 6.47
CA GLU A 181 -23.01 -20.23 6.26
C GLU A 181 -22.14 -21.33 5.65
N TYR A 182 -21.25 -21.01 4.70
CA TYR A 182 -20.26 -21.97 4.22
C TYR A 182 -19.31 -22.41 5.34
N LYS A 183 -18.84 -21.50 6.20
CA LYS A 183 -18.04 -21.86 7.38
C LYS A 183 -18.82 -22.74 8.35
N ARG A 184 -20.12 -22.50 8.54
CA ARG A 184 -21.00 -23.33 9.38
C ARG A 184 -21.09 -24.75 8.84
N LEU A 185 -21.30 -24.93 7.53
CA LEU A 185 -21.26 -26.23 6.87
C LEU A 185 -19.93 -26.94 7.11
N LEU A 186 -18.80 -26.26 6.89
CA LEU A 186 -17.46 -26.83 7.08
C LEU A 186 -17.15 -27.21 8.54
N SER A 187 -17.77 -26.52 9.50
CA SER A 187 -17.63 -26.77 10.93
C SER A 187 -18.47 -27.96 11.39
N TYR A 188 -19.77 -27.97 11.06
CA TYR A 188 -20.70 -29.00 11.52
C TYR A 188 -20.58 -30.31 10.74
N TYR A 189 -20.16 -30.24 9.47
CA TYR A 189 -20.08 -31.37 8.56
C TYR A 189 -18.71 -31.42 7.86
N PRO A 190 -17.61 -31.67 8.59
CA PRO A 190 -16.26 -31.61 8.06
C PRO A 190 -16.00 -32.59 6.91
N ASN A 191 -16.75 -33.70 6.83
CA ASN A 191 -16.66 -34.74 5.81
C ASN A 191 -17.77 -34.65 4.75
N SER A 192 -18.48 -33.51 4.65
CA SER A 192 -19.57 -33.34 3.69
C SER A 192 -19.09 -33.44 2.24
N LYS A 193 -19.93 -34.00 1.36
CA LYS A 193 -19.71 -33.98 -0.10
C LYS A 193 -19.73 -32.56 -0.70
N TYR A 194 -20.18 -31.56 0.06
CA TYR A 194 -20.21 -30.15 -0.35
C TYR A 194 -18.98 -29.36 0.12
N ARG A 195 -18.10 -29.99 0.92
CA ARG A 195 -16.93 -29.35 1.52
C ARG A 195 -16.09 -28.58 0.52
N SER A 196 -15.62 -29.24 -0.53
CA SER A 196 -14.69 -28.64 -1.50
C SER A 196 -15.33 -27.46 -2.22
N ARG A 197 -16.62 -27.57 -2.59
CA ARG A 197 -17.40 -26.47 -3.17
C ARG A 197 -17.55 -25.29 -2.23
N ALA A 198 -17.81 -25.54 -0.94
CA ALA A 198 -17.89 -24.48 0.06
C ALA A 198 -16.54 -23.76 0.26
N LEU A 199 -15.43 -24.49 0.26
CA LEU A 199 -14.08 -23.91 0.31
C LEU A 199 -13.79 -23.02 -0.90
N ILE A 200 -14.12 -23.49 -2.10
CA ILE A 200 -13.98 -22.72 -3.34
C ILE A 200 -14.86 -21.47 -3.29
N SER A 201 -16.13 -21.57 -2.89
CA SER A 201 -17.01 -20.41 -2.75
C SER A 201 -16.45 -19.38 -1.77
N ILE A 202 -15.94 -19.80 -0.61
CA ILE A 202 -15.29 -18.86 0.34
C ILE A 202 -14.07 -18.19 -0.30
N PHE A 203 -13.21 -18.95 -0.98
CA PHE A 203 -12.04 -18.41 -1.68
C PHE A 203 -12.46 -17.37 -2.73
N SER A 204 -13.43 -17.72 -3.58
CA SER A 204 -13.94 -16.87 -4.66
C SER A 204 -14.57 -15.60 -4.14
N ILE A 205 -15.42 -15.69 -3.11
CA ILE A 205 -16.03 -14.51 -2.49
C ILE A 205 -14.95 -13.58 -1.93
N ASN A 206 -13.96 -14.09 -1.21
CA ASN A 206 -12.88 -13.26 -0.66
C ASN A 206 -12.05 -12.58 -1.76
N PHE A 207 -11.87 -13.25 -2.89
CA PHE A 207 -11.20 -12.63 -4.04
C PHE A 207 -12.04 -11.52 -4.66
N LEU A 208 -13.34 -11.77 -4.89
CA LEU A 208 -14.29 -10.79 -5.43
C LEU A 208 -14.41 -9.54 -4.52
N THR A 209 -14.43 -9.74 -3.20
CA THR A 209 -14.46 -8.66 -2.21
C THR A 209 -13.09 -8.05 -1.92
N ARG A 210 -12.04 -8.47 -2.66
CA ARG A 210 -10.64 -7.99 -2.55
C ARG A 210 -10.01 -8.20 -1.18
N ASN A 211 -10.50 -9.17 -0.41
CA ASN A 211 -9.88 -9.63 0.82
C ASN A 211 -8.72 -10.59 0.50
N TYR A 212 -7.66 -10.06 -0.13
CA TYR A 212 -6.56 -10.85 -0.66
C TYR A 212 -5.80 -11.64 0.40
N MET A 213 -5.70 -11.14 1.64
CA MET A 213 -5.10 -11.91 2.74
C MET A 213 -5.91 -13.17 3.06
N ALA A 214 -7.24 -13.08 3.03
CA ALA A 214 -8.11 -14.24 3.20
C ALA A 214 -8.01 -15.19 2.00
N VAL A 215 -7.87 -14.67 0.76
CA VAL A 215 -7.62 -15.49 -0.43
C VAL A 215 -6.39 -16.39 -0.23
N ILE A 216 -5.27 -15.82 0.22
CA ILE A 216 -4.05 -16.61 0.48
C ILE A 216 -4.29 -17.67 1.56
N THR A 217 -4.96 -17.30 2.65
CA THR A 217 -5.29 -18.22 3.75
C THR A 217 -6.14 -19.40 3.28
N TRP A 218 -7.24 -19.15 2.58
CA TRP A 218 -8.15 -20.19 2.10
C TRP A 218 -7.55 -21.00 0.95
N GLY A 219 -6.77 -20.37 0.06
CA GLY A 219 -6.05 -21.06 -1.01
C GLY A 219 -5.06 -22.08 -0.47
N ASN A 220 -4.23 -21.70 0.52
CA ASN A 220 -3.34 -22.64 1.20
C ASN A 220 -4.10 -23.78 1.91
N LYS A 221 -5.28 -23.49 2.48
CA LYS A 221 -6.12 -24.52 3.11
C LYS A 221 -6.63 -25.55 2.09
N ILE A 222 -6.95 -25.12 0.87
CA ILE A 222 -7.37 -26.02 -0.23
C ILE A 222 -6.18 -26.84 -0.74
N ILE A 223 -5.02 -26.21 -0.96
CA ILE A 223 -3.79 -26.89 -1.42
C ILE A 223 -3.35 -27.98 -0.43
N ASN A 224 -3.43 -27.70 0.87
CA ASN A 224 -2.97 -28.62 1.92
C ASN A 224 -4.03 -29.66 2.33
N SER A 225 -5.16 -29.76 1.62
CA SER A 225 -6.20 -30.76 1.89
C SER A 225 -6.45 -31.67 0.69
N ASN A 226 -7.16 -32.78 0.92
CA ASN A 226 -7.61 -33.66 -0.16
C ASN A 226 -8.59 -32.99 -1.15
N ASP A 227 -9.08 -31.78 -0.83
CA ASP A 227 -9.99 -31.02 -1.67
C ASP A 227 -9.30 -30.52 -2.95
N ILE A 228 -7.96 -30.44 -2.98
CA ILE A 228 -7.18 -30.00 -4.17
C ILE A 228 -7.49 -30.83 -5.41
N LYS A 229 -7.83 -32.12 -5.25
CA LYS A 229 -8.15 -33.03 -6.37
C LYS A 229 -9.42 -32.65 -7.14
N ILE A 230 -10.25 -31.79 -6.56
CA ILE A 230 -11.53 -31.35 -7.13
C ILE A 230 -11.40 -29.96 -7.77
N VAL A 231 -10.27 -29.27 -7.55
CA VAL A 231 -10.05 -27.90 -8.03
C VAL A 231 -9.05 -27.92 -9.18
N ASN A 232 -9.24 -27.03 -10.16
CA ASN A 232 -8.16 -26.71 -11.08
C ASN A 232 -7.02 -26.02 -10.31
N GLU A 233 -5.95 -26.76 -10.01
CA GLU A 233 -4.80 -26.26 -9.26
C GLU A 233 -4.11 -25.08 -9.96
N VAL A 234 -4.10 -25.08 -11.29
CA VAL A 234 -3.54 -23.99 -12.11
C VAL A 234 -4.29 -22.69 -11.81
N ASP A 235 -5.62 -22.71 -11.85
CA ASP A 235 -6.44 -21.52 -11.61
C ASP A 235 -6.36 -21.07 -10.15
N LEU A 236 -6.36 -22.01 -9.20
CA LEU A 236 -6.23 -21.68 -7.79
C LEU A 236 -4.92 -20.93 -7.51
N LYS A 237 -3.79 -21.46 -7.97
CA LYS A 237 -2.47 -20.82 -7.80
C LYS A 237 -2.38 -19.51 -8.57
N TYR A 238 -2.97 -19.42 -9.76
CA TYR A 238 -3.05 -18.17 -10.52
C TYR A 238 -3.79 -17.07 -9.73
N TYR A 239 -4.98 -17.34 -9.17
CA TYR A 239 -5.71 -16.35 -8.39
C TYR A 239 -4.99 -15.98 -7.08
N MET A 240 -4.29 -16.93 -6.46
CA MET A 240 -3.40 -16.63 -5.34
C MET A 240 -2.24 -15.71 -5.76
N ALA A 241 -1.63 -15.94 -6.92
CA ALA A 241 -0.59 -15.06 -7.44
C ALA A 241 -1.12 -13.64 -7.67
N VAL A 242 -2.32 -13.52 -8.23
CA VAL A 242 -2.99 -12.23 -8.41
C VAL A 242 -3.26 -11.53 -7.07
N ALA A 243 -3.69 -12.28 -6.06
CA ALA A 243 -3.85 -11.76 -4.71
C ALA A 243 -2.50 -11.26 -4.14
N PHE A 244 -1.40 -12.00 -4.33
CA PHE A 244 -0.06 -11.54 -3.94
C PHE A 244 0.39 -10.29 -4.69
N ILE A 245 0.09 -10.15 -5.99
CA ILE A 245 0.38 -8.94 -6.77
C ILE A 245 -0.35 -7.73 -6.18
N ASN A 246 -1.63 -7.89 -5.82
CA ASN A 246 -2.41 -6.83 -5.20
C ASN A 246 -1.95 -6.49 -3.77
N LEU A 247 -1.22 -7.39 -3.12
CA LEU A 247 -0.54 -7.17 -1.84
C LEU A 247 0.90 -6.67 -2.02
N GLU A 248 1.31 -6.34 -3.25
CA GLU A 248 2.68 -5.93 -3.62
C GLU A 248 3.77 -6.96 -3.25
N ASN A 249 3.39 -8.23 -3.04
CA ASN A 249 4.30 -9.33 -2.78
C ASN A 249 4.64 -10.06 -4.09
N PHE A 250 5.38 -9.36 -4.95
CA PHE A 250 5.75 -9.83 -6.29
C PHE A 250 6.56 -11.13 -6.28
N LYS A 251 7.40 -11.33 -5.25
CA LYS A 251 8.16 -12.57 -5.09
C LYS A 251 7.23 -13.78 -4.91
N MET A 252 6.33 -13.74 -3.93
CA MET A 252 5.39 -14.84 -3.69
C MET A 252 4.42 -15.03 -4.87
N ALA A 253 4.05 -13.95 -5.56
CA ALA A 253 3.25 -14.04 -6.78
C ALA A 253 3.97 -14.87 -7.85
N ARG A 254 5.24 -14.56 -8.13
CA ARG A 254 6.04 -15.31 -9.10
C ARG A 254 6.24 -16.76 -8.72
N GLU A 255 6.47 -17.06 -7.44
CA GLU A 255 6.56 -18.45 -6.96
C GLU A 255 5.29 -19.23 -7.37
N LYS A 256 4.10 -18.69 -7.12
CA LYS A 256 2.84 -19.33 -7.55
C LYS A 256 2.67 -19.44 -9.07
N LEU A 257 3.20 -18.50 -9.84
CA LEU A 257 3.11 -18.54 -11.30
C LEU A 257 4.13 -19.50 -11.92
N PHE A 258 5.32 -19.62 -11.35
CA PHE A 258 6.32 -20.60 -11.80
C PHE A 258 5.85 -22.04 -11.56
N ASP A 259 5.14 -22.28 -10.46
CA ASP A 259 4.56 -23.58 -10.14
C ASP A 259 3.56 -24.07 -11.21
N ILE A 260 2.88 -23.16 -11.93
CA ILE A 260 1.82 -23.54 -12.89
C ILE A 260 2.28 -23.55 -14.35
N ILE A 261 3.37 -22.86 -14.71
CA ILE A 261 3.84 -22.79 -16.11
C ILE A 261 4.01 -24.17 -16.77
N PRO A 262 4.61 -25.19 -16.12
CA PRO A 262 4.80 -26.49 -16.73
C PRO A 262 3.50 -27.16 -17.19
N ASP A 263 2.42 -26.92 -16.45
CA ASP A 263 1.12 -27.59 -16.65
C ASP A 263 0.23 -26.87 -17.68
N ILE A 264 0.57 -25.64 -18.08
CA ILE A 264 -0.24 -24.85 -19.02
C ILE A 264 0.10 -25.25 -20.46
N GLN A 265 -0.81 -25.98 -21.11
CA GLN A 265 -0.70 -26.34 -22.53
C GLN A 265 -1.18 -25.23 -23.47
N ASP A 266 -2.17 -24.43 -23.03
CA ASP A 266 -2.72 -23.35 -23.83
C ASP A 266 -1.68 -22.24 -24.08
N THR A 267 -1.46 -21.92 -25.35
CA THR A 267 -0.40 -20.98 -25.76
C THR A 267 -0.69 -19.56 -25.28
N ASP A 268 -1.96 -19.16 -25.30
CA ASP A 268 -2.37 -17.83 -24.85
C ASP A 268 -2.31 -17.70 -23.33
N TYR A 269 -2.71 -18.72 -22.59
CA TYR A 269 -2.63 -18.73 -21.14
C TYR A 269 -1.17 -18.72 -20.66
N ARG A 270 -0.30 -19.52 -21.29
CA ARG A 270 1.13 -19.50 -20.97
C ARG A 270 1.74 -18.13 -21.25
N SER A 271 1.38 -17.52 -22.38
CA SER A 271 1.80 -16.17 -22.76
C SER A 271 1.31 -15.11 -21.78
N LYS A 272 0.05 -15.20 -21.35
CA LYS A 272 -0.54 -14.33 -20.31
C LYS A 272 0.24 -14.41 -19.00
N VAL A 273 0.56 -15.62 -18.53
CA VAL A 273 1.33 -15.84 -17.29
C VAL A 273 2.74 -15.25 -17.43
N ASN A 274 3.41 -15.44 -18.56
CA ASN A 274 4.72 -14.84 -18.83
C ASN A 274 4.68 -13.32 -18.80
N ILE A 275 3.67 -12.67 -19.41
CA ILE A 275 3.52 -11.21 -19.31
C ILE A 275 3.30 -10.80 -17.85
N ILE A 276 2.44 -11.48 -17.10
CA ILE A 276 2.19 -11.13 -15.70
C ILE A 276 3.50 -11.21 -14.89
N ILE A 277 4.30 -12.27 -15.06
CA ILE A 277 5.61 -12.40 -14.41
C ILE A 277 6.52 -11.24 -14.82
N GLY A 278 6.65 -10.95 -16.11
CA GLY A 278 7.45 -9.84 -16.61
C GLY A 278 7.04 -8.51 -15.98
N THR A 279 5.73 -8.25 -15.89
CA THR A 279 5.18 -7.08 -15.22
C THR A 279 5.51 -7.05 -13.72
N THR A 280 5.55 -8.19 -13.02
CA THR A 280 6.01 -8.19 -11.61
C THR A 280 7.47 -7.75 -11.48
N TYR A 281 8.34 -8.11 -12.42
CA TYR A 281 9.73 -7.63 -12.46
C TYR A 281 9.85 -6.15 -12.80
N VAL A 282 8.92 -5.62 -13.62
CA VAL A 282 8.82 -4.18 -13.89
C VAL A 282 8.55 -3.38 -12.61
N TYR A 283 7.63 -3.84 -11.75
CA TYR A 283 7.36 -3.17 -10.46
C TYR A 283 8.58 -3.17 -9.51
N GLU A 284 9.45 -4.18 -9.62
CA GLU A 284 10.72 -4.28 -8.92
C GLU A 284 11.90 -3.62 -9.68
N GLU A 285 11.64 -2.94 -10.81
CA GLU A 285 12.65 -2.31 -11.69
C GLU A 285 13.74 -3.27 -12.20
N GLN A 286 13.45 -4.57 -12.20
CA GLN A 286 14.32 -5.61 -12.77
C GLN A 286 14.09 -5.72 -14.29
N TRP A 287 14.42 -4.64 -15.01
CA TRP A 287 14.12 -4.46 -16.43
C TRP A 287 14.61 -5.60 -17.32
N ALA A 288 15.82 -6.12 -17.07
CA ALA A 288 16.38 -7.22 -17.84
C ALA A 288 15.51 -8.49 -17.72
N LYS A 289 15.17 -8.89 -16.50
CA LYS A 289 14.30 -10.05 -16.27
C LYS A 289 12.90 -9.83 -16.84
N ALA A 290 12.35 -8.62 -16.71
CA ALA A 290 11.06 -8.31 -17.32
C ALA A 290 11.09 -8.57 -18.84
N ILE A 291 12.14 -8.10 -19.52
CA ILE A 291 12.35 -8.32 -20.96
C ILE A 291 12.46 -9.81 -21.27
N ASP A 292 13.23 -10.58 -20.50
CA ASP A 292 13.38 -12.03 -20.70
C ASP A 292 12.00 -12.73 -20.71
N TYR A 293 11.10 -12.39 -19.78
CA TYR A 293 9.76 -12.95 -19.75
C TYR A 293 8.83 -12.44 -20.85
N PHE A 294 8.99 -11.20 -21.31
CA PHE A 294 8.26 -10.71 -22.47
C PHE A 294 8.72 -11.41 -23.76
N ASP A 295 9.99 -11.80 -23.85
CA ASP A 295 10.54 -12.55 -24.99
C ASP A 295 10.09 -14.02 -25.03
N LEU A 296 9.65 -14.58 -23.90
CA LEU A 296 9.04 -15.92 -23.85
C LEU A 296 7.60 -15.97 -24.39
N VAL A 297 7.02 -14.83 -24.77
CA VAL A 297 5.65 -14.78 -25.30
C VAL A 297 5.65 -15.25 -26.76
N ASN A 298 4.79 -16.24 -27.04
CA ASN A 298 4.71 -16.85 -28.36
C ASN A 298 4.19 -15.86 -29.41
N ASN A 299 4.76 -15.88 -30.62
CA ASN A 299 4.40 -14.98 -31.72
C ASN A 299 2.97 -15.16 -32.25
N ASN A 300 2.39 -16.35 -32.08
CA ASN A 300 1.01 -16.66 -32.43
C ASN A 300 0.00 -16.28 -31.33
N SER A 301 0.48 -15.88 -30.14
CA SER A 301 -0.42 -15.52 -29.05
C SER A 301 -1.08 -14.16 -29.29
N ILE A 302 -2.33 -14.02 -28.82
CA ILE A 302 -3.02 -12.72 -28.76
C ILE A 302 -2.24 -11.66 -27.96
N TYR A 303 -1.35 -12.13 -27.08
CA TYR A 303 -0.53 -11.29 -26.20
C TYR A 303 0.79 -10.82 -26.81
N TYR A 304 1.18 -11.32 -28.00
CA TYR A 304 2.47 -11.01 -28.62
C TYR A 304 2.70 -9.51 -28.86
N LYS A 305 1.68 -8.79 -29.34
CA LYS A 305 1.77 -7.33 -29.56
C LYS A 305 1.98 -6.59 -28.24
N THR A 306 1.27 -6.99 -27.19
CA THR A 306 1.40 -6.43 -25.84
C THR A 306 2.79 -6.69 -25.27
N ALA A 307 3.31 -7.90 -25.43
CA ALA A 307 4.65 -8.27 -24.97
C ALA A 307 5.74 -7.42 -25.65
N ASN A 308 5.67 -7.24 -26.97
CA ASN A 308 6.61 -6.39 -27.70
C ASN A 308 6.53 -4.92 -27.27
N HIS A 309 5.32 -4.39 -27.07
CA HIS A 309 5.15 -3.04 -26.53
C HIS A 309 5.74 -2.92 -25.11
N PHE A 310 5.51 -3.91 -24.25
CA PHE A 310 6.06 -3.92 -22.89
C PHE A 310 7.58 -4.08 -22.90
N LYS A 311 8.15 -4.84 -23.84
CA LYS A 311 9.60 -4.91 -24.05
C LYS A 311 10.19 -3.55 -24.42
N GLU A 312 9.55 -2.81 -25.33
CA GLU A 312 9.96 -1.45 -25.69
C GLU A 312 9.90 -0.51 -24.48
N LEU A 313 8.79 -0.54 -23.73
CA LEU A 313 8.65 0.21 -22.49
C LEU A 313 9.72 -0.19 -21.45
N ALA A 314 10.01 -1.48 -21.29
CA ALA A 314 11.03 -1.94 -20.33
C ALA A 314 12.44 -1.50 -20.74
N ASN A 315 12.75 -1.43 -22.03
CA ASN A 315 13.99 -0.85 -22.52
C ASN A 315 14.09 0.65 -22.24
N ASN A 316 13.01 1.39 -22.49
CA ASN A 316 12.93 2.82 -22.15
C ASN A 316 12.97 3.06 -20.63
N GLY A 317 12.49 2.10 -19.83
CA GLY A 317 12.47 2.15 -18.37
C GLY A 317 13.87 2.23 -17.76
N LYS A 318 14.89 1.70 -18.44
CA LYS A 318 16.30 1.80 -18.03
C LYS A 318 16.79 3.26 -17.97
N GLY A 319 16.16 4.16 -18.71
CA GLY A 319 16.50 5.59 -18.78
C GLY A 319 15.70 6.49 -17.83
N ILE A 320 14.88 5.93 -16.93
CA ILE A 320 14.12 6.76 -15.98
C ILE A 320 15.10 7.46 -15.03
N SER A 321 15.03 8.79 -15.01
CA SER A 321 15.82 9.62 -14.11
C SER A 321 15.04 9.90 -12.83
N TYR A 322 15.67 9.62 -11.70
CA TYR A 322 15.15 9.88 -10.36
C TYR A 322 15.86 11.09 -9.74
N LYS A 323 15.14 11.85 -8.92
CA LYS A 323 15.71 12.86 -8.03
C LYS A 323 16.60 12.18 -7.00
N SER A 324 17.65 12.85 -6.54
CA SER A 324 18.50 12.36 -5.46
C SER A 324 18.00 12.90 -4.12
N PRO A 325 17.44 12.05 -3.21
CA PRO A 325 16.96 12.52 -1.91
C PRO A 325 18.07 13.09 -1.03
N LYS A 326 19.29 12.52 -1.15
CA LYS A 326 20.47 13.02 -0.43
C LYS A 326 20.89 14.41 -0.92
N LEU A 327 20.83 14.63 -2.24
CA LEU A 327 21.10 15.95 -2.80
C LEU A 327 20.03 16.96 -2.40
N ALA A 328 18.75 16.57 -2.41
CA ALA A 328 17.66 17.42 -1.95
C ALA A 328 17.85 17.84 -0.48
N ALA A 329 18.22 16.91 0.40
CA ALA A 329 18.56 17.21 1.80
C ALA A 329 19.76 18.17 1.91
N PHE A 330 20.82 17.93 1.14
CA PHE A 330 22.01 18.78 1.12
C PHE A 330 21.68 20.21 0.69
N LEU A 331 20.91 20.36 -0.39
CA LEU A 331 20.43 21.66 -0.85
C LEU A 331 19.53 22.31 0.20
N GLY A 332 18.72 21.51 0.91
CA GLY A 332 17.84 21.95 2.00
C GLY A 332 18.54 22.67 3.15
N VAL A 333 19.87 22.61 3.28
CA VAL A 333 20.61 23.47 4.24
C VAL A 333 20.30 24.95 4.01
N ILE A 334 20.10 25.36 2.76
CA ILE A 334 19.54 26.67 2.46
C ILE A 334 18.02 26.50 2.47
N PRO A 335 17.28 27.15 3.40
CA PRO A 335 15.84 27.00 3.51
C PRO A 335 15.13 27.13 2.16
N GLY A 336 14.39 26.09 1.79
CA GLY A 336 13.63 26.04 0.54
C GLY A 336 14.37 25.48 -0.68
N MET A 337 15.70 25.43 -0.72
CA MET A 337 16.42 25.00 -1.93
C MET A 337 16.21 23.51 -2.28
N GLY A 338 16.09 22.64 -1.27
CA GLY A 338 15.75 21.24 -1.49
C GLY A 338 14.33 21.05 -2.06
N TYR A 339 13.34 21.71 -1.47
CA TYR A 339 11.98 21.74 -2.02
C TYR A 339 11.93 22.32 -3.44
N LEU A 340 12.72 23.35 -3.75
CA LEU A 340 12.80 23.93 -5.08
C LEU A 340 13.37 22.94 -6.10
N TYR A 341 14.40 22.18 -5.72
CA TYR A 341 14.96 21.09 -6.52
C TYR A 341 13.93 19.99 -6.83
N ASP A 342 13.03 19.71 -5.89
CA ASP A 342 11.95 18.73 -6.04
C ASP A 342 10.72 19.27 -6.79
N GLY A 343 10.64 20.59 -7.01
CA GLY A 343 9.53 21.23 -7.69
C GLY A 343 8.39 21.72 -6.77
N TYR A 344 8.60 21.72 -5.45
CA TYR A 344 7.69 22.27 -4.45
C TYR A 344 7.96 23.77 -4.24
N LYS A 345 7.55 24.60 -5.21
CA LYS A 345 7.91 26.02 -5.26
C LYS A 345 7.28 26.83 -4.13
N LYS A 346 6.01 26.57 -3.77
CA LYS A 346 5.33 27.29 -2.70
C LYS A 346 5.87 26.89 -1.33
N THR A 347 6.16 25.61 -1.14
CA THR A 347 6.83 25.11 0.07
C THR A 347 8.24 25.69 0.19
N ALA A 348 8.99 25.80 -0.92
CA ALA A 348 10.31 26.43 -0.90
C ALA A 348 10.26 27.87 -0.38
N LEU A 349 9.31 28.67 -0.87
CA LEU A 349 9.08 30.04 -0.40
C LEU A 349 8.63 30.07 1.06
N SER A 350 7.70 29.20 1.46
CA SER A 350 7.23 29.11 2.85
C SER A 350 8.39 28.77 3.80
N SER A 351 9.23 27.82 3.42
CA SER A 351 10.41 27.43 4.19
C SER A 351 11.38 28.60 4.37
N LEU A 352 11.66 29.35 3.30
CA LEU A 352 12.49 30.54 3.38
C LEU A 352 11.90 31.60 4.33
N ILE A 353 10.61 31.90 4.19
CA ILE A 353 9.92 32.92 5.01
C ILE A 353 9.88 32.51 6.49
N VAL A 354 9.44 31.30 6.80
CA VAL A 354 9.28 30.83 8.18
C VAL A 354 10.64 30.80 8.90
N ASN A 355 11.66 30.18 8.29
CA ASN A 355 12.99 30.13 8.90
C ASN A 355 13.64 31.51 8.98
N GLY A 356 13.45 32.36 7.96
CA GLY A 356 13.97 33.74 7.97
C GLY A 356 13.35 34.59 9.07
N LEU A 357 12.02 34.59 9.20
CA LEU A 357 11.31 35.36 10.22
C LEU A 357 11.61 34.87 11.64
N LEU A 358 11.67 33.55 11.86
CA LEU A 358 12.02 33.00 13.16
C LEU A 358 13.46 33.32 13.56
N TYR A 359 14.41 33.23 12.61
CA TYR A 359 15.79 33.64 12.84
C TYR A 359 15.90 35.13 13.19
N MET A 360 15.24 36.00 12.40
CA MET A 360 15.22 37.44 12.66
C MET A 360 14.59 37.77 14.01
N GLY A 361 13.46 37.15 14.33
CA GLY A 361 12.76 37.34 15.60
C GLY A 361 13.60 36.89 16.80
N ALA A 362 14.23 35.71 16.72
CA ALA A 362 15.12 35.22 17.77
C ALA A 362 16.31 36.17 17.97
N SER A 363 16.96 36.60 16.87
CA SER A 363 18.09 37.53 16.92
C SER A 363 17.69 38.85 17.58
N LYS A 364 16.53 39.40 17.20
CA LYS A 364 16.06 40.66 17.77
C LYS A 364 15.64 40.55 19.24
N ALA A 365 15.13 39.40 19.66
CA ALA A 365 14.81 39.15 21.06
C ALA A 365 16.09 39.13 21.93
N PHE A 366 17.15 38.46 21.47
CA PHE A 366 18.45 38.47 22.17
C PHE A 366 19.13 39.85 22.16
N GLU A 367 19.07 40.59 21.05
CA GLU A 367 19.59 41.97 21.00
C GLU A 367 18.90 42.93 21.99
N ASN A 368 17.66 42.64 22.37
CA ASN A 368 16.85 43.44 23.29
C ASN A 368 16.80 42.82 24.70
N ASP A 369 17.75 41.96 25.07
CA ASP A 369 17.84 41.27 26.37
C ASP A 369 16.58 40.48 26.78
N ASN A 370 15.78 40.03 25.81
CA ASN A 370 14.61 39.17 26.04
C ASN A 370 14.96 37.70 25.76
N ASP A 371 15.76 37.13 26.65
CA ASP A 371 16.31 35.78 26.51
C ASP A 371 15.24 34.70 26.42
N ALA A 372 14.15 34.82 27.21
CA ALA A 372 13.08 33.83 27.22
C ALA A 372 12.40 33.72 25.84
N LEU A 373 12.07 34.86 25.22
CA LEU A 373 11.51 34.90 23.88
C LEU A 373 12.54 34.44 22.83
N GLY A 374 13.80 34.85 22.98
CA GLY A 374 14.90 34.43 22.11
C GLY A 374 15.07 32.92 22.07
N ILE A 375 15.10 32.28 23.24
CA ILE A 375 15.20 30.81 23.39
C ILE A 375 13.98 30.13 22.76
N LEU A 376 12.77 30.62 23.01
CA LEU A 376 11.55 30.06 22.46
C LEU A 376 11.56 30.10 20.91
N LEU A 377 11.86 31.25 20.32
CA LEU A 377 11.93 31.42 18.87
C LEU A 377 13.06 30.60 18.25
N ALA A 378 14.21 30.51 18.91
CA ALA A 378 15.33 29.67 18.47
C ALA A 378 14.95 28.18 18.47
N ALA A 379 14.22 27.70 19.47
CA ALA A 379 13.74 26.32 19.54
C ALA A 379 12.75 26.01 18.40
N PHE A 380 11.81 26.91 18.12
CA PHE A 380 10.92 26.78 16.97
C PHE A 380 11.70 26.81 15.65
N ASN A 381 12.62 27.77 15.48
CA ASN A 381 13.45 27.88 14.29
C ASN A 381 14.23 26.58 14.04
N PHE A 382 14.83 26.02 15.08
CA PHE A 382 15.55 24.76 14.99
C PHE A 382 14.66 23.63 14.48
N GLY A 383 13.44 23.50 15.01
CA GLY A 383 12.47 22.50 14.55
C GLY A 383 12.11 22.69 13.07
N PHE A 384 11.72 23.89 12.65
CA PHE A 384 11.37 24.19 11.26
C PHE A 384 12.56 24.04 10.30
N TYR A 385 13.77 24.38 10.74
CA TYR A 385 14.98 24.28 9.93
C TYR A 385 15.36 22.81 9.68
N ALA A 386 15.36 21.99 10.73
CA ALA A 386 15.59 20.56 10.63
C ALA A 386 14.48 19.87 9.81
N GLY A 387 13.23 20.27 10.05
CA GLY A 387 12.07 19.86 9.27
C GLY A 387 12.19 20.15 7.78
N ASN A 388 12.71 21.32 7.40
CA ASN A 388 12.94 21.69 6.00
C ASN A 388 14.00 20.78 5.32
N ILE A 389 15.09 20.44 6.02
CA ILE A 389 16.12 19.53 5.48
C ILE A 389 15.54 18.13 5.29
N TYR A 390 14.90 17.60 6.33
CA TYR A 390 14.24 16.29 6.29
C TYR A 390 13.11 16.24 5.27
N GLY A 391 12.31 17.31 5.19
CA GLY A 391 11.21 17.43 4.26
C GLY A 391 11.67 17.44 2.81
N SER A 392 12.79 18.12 2.52
CA SER A 392 13.43 18.07 1.19
C SER A 392 13.85 16.64 0.80
N TYR A 393 14.35 15.84 1.74
CA TYR A 393 14.63 14.43 1.49
C TYR A 393 13.35 13.64 1.14
N GLU A 394 12.30 13.82 1.93
CA GLU A 394 11.04 13.08 1.75
C GLU A 394 10.30 13.51 0.48
N THR A 395 10.29 14.80 0.11
CA THR A 395 9.66 15.26 -1.13
C THR A 395 10.33 14.69 -2.37
N ALA A 396 11.67 14.60 -2.39
CA ALA A 396 12.38 13.92 -3.47
C ALA A 396 11.96 12.46 -3.62
N ARG A 397 11.77 11.75 -2.50
CA ARG A 397 11.25 10.37 -2.51
C ARG A 397 9.82 10.30 -3.04
N ASN A 398 8.96 11.22 -2.63
CA ASN A 398 7.57 11.31 -3.11
C ASN A 398 7.53 11.51 -4.63
N VAL A 399 8.35 12.44 -5.16
CA VAL A 399 8.47 12.68 -6.60
C VAL A 399 8.94 11.42 -7.32
N ASN A 400 9.94 10.70 -6.77
CA ASN A 400 10.42 9.46 -7.37
C ASN A 400 9.37 8.35 -7.38
N GLU A 401 8.61 8.19 -6.30
CA GLU A 401 7.48 7.26 -6.23
C GLU A 401 6.41 7.59 -7.27
N ASP A 402 6.12 8.88 -7.49
CA ASP A 402 5.18 9.33 -8.51
C ASP A 402 5.71 9.10 -9.94
N ILE A 403 6.99 9.37 -10.19
CA ILE A 403 7.65 9.07 -11.47
C ILE A 403 7.55 7.56 -11.74
N LYS A 404 7.92 6.75 -10.75
CA LYS A 404 7.85 5.29 -10.83
C LYS A 404 6.41 4.84 -11.09
N GLY A 405 5.44 5.26 -10.28
CA GLY A 405 4.04 4.89 -10.43
C GLY A 405 3.42 5.29 -11.76
N LYS A 406 3.70 6.50 -12.25
CA LYS A 406 3.25 6.97 -13.58
C LYS A 406 3.87 6.15 -14.72
N TYR A 407 5.10 5.66 -14.54
CA TYR A 407 5.73 4.82 -15.54
C TYR A 407 5.19 3.39 -15.52
N MET A 408 5.09 2.79 -14.33
CA MET A 408 4.63 1.40 -14.17
C MET A 408 3.16 1.22 -14.60
N SER A 409 2.33 2.26 -14.52
CA SER A 409 0.94 2.21 -15.00
C SER A 409 0.82 1.97 -16.52
N LYS A 410 1.88 2.18 -17.30
CA LYS A 410 1.93 1.87 -18.73
C LYS A 410 1.94 0.35 -19.00
N PHE A 411 2.32 -0.45 -18.01
CA PHE A 411 2.35 -1.92 -18.07
C PHE A 411 1.05 -2.57 -17.59
N ASN A 412 -0.03 -1.78 -17.50
CA ASN A 412 -1.33 -2.30 -17.07
C ASN A 412 -1.89 -3.23 -18.13
N ILE A 413 -2.13 -4.48 -17.73
CA ILE A 413 -2.88 -5.44 -18.51
C ILE A 413 -4.34 -5.33 -18.08
N VAL A 414 -5.22 -4.94 -18.99
CA VAL A 414 -6.65 -5.10 -18.76
C VAL A 414 -6.95 -6.60 -18.88
N LEU A 415 -7.00 -7.31 -17.76
CA LEU A 415 -7.26 -8.76 -17.70
C LEU A 415 -8.76 -9.09 -17.84
N ASN A 416 -9.49 -8.34 -18.67
CA ASN A 416 -10.91 -8.56 -18.89
C ASN A 416 -11.20 -9.46 -20.10
N LYS A 417 -12.05 -10.46 -19.81
CA LYS A 417 -12.75 -11.42 -20.69
C LYS A 417 -11.88 -12.47 -21.37
N ILE A 418 -11.79 -13.63 -20.71
CA ILE A 418 -11.94 -14.89 -21.43
C ILE A 418 -13.43 -15.25 -21.26
N ASN A 419 -14.22 -14.95 -22.29
CA ASN A 419 -15.52 -15.61 -22.43
C ASN A 419 -15.21 -17.04 -22.87
N TYR A 420 -15.55 -18.04 -22.05
CA TYR A 420 -15.98 -19.33 -22.56
C TYR A 420 -17.40 -19.56 -22.06
#